data_AF-A0A8T9QBG6-F1
#
_entry.id   AF-A0A8T9QBG6-F1
#
_cell.length_a   1.000
_cell.length_b   1.000
_cell.length_c   1.000
_cell.angle_alpha   90.00
_cell.angle_beta   90.00
_cell.angle_gamma   90.00
#
_symmetry.space_group_name_H-M   'P 1'
#
loop_
_entity.id
_entity.type
_entity.pdbx_description
1 polymer ?
#
loop_
_entity_poly.entity_id
_entity_poly.type
_entity_poly.pdbx_seq_one_letter_code
_entity_poly.pdbx_strand_id
1 'polypeptide(L)'
;MLTQGLTLFIMLGGAALALVKLTGRSSREYFAPRWPVSWVWFVGAAALIILSVPFMAGLIEWNNNAYVPDLLKGFTWLTDFETWARAKEEELKVLTAYLTRFNSPQRLLVGLIVIAVVPAVSEELFFRGVLQRNLVEWFKSRHWGVFIAAAIFSAIHMQFLGFVPRFVLGLILGYLYEWSGNILVPMAAHFTQNAFQLVLLYLQQREWTGPEFNPDSTDSLPWYLVLLSVFFTGAVLYFLYQRSLPAAPVEMHTLSAGGVAVVTPETAPTETRTLGSKGSATDRN
;
A
#
# COMPACT_ATOMS: atom_id res chain seq x y z
N MET A 1 20.77 -11.93 -4.10
CA MET A 1 20.02 -10.84 -4.73
C MET A 1 19.19 -11.32 -5.93
N LEU A 2 19.78 -11.57 -7.11
CA LEU A 2 18.99 -11.92 -8.31
C LEU A 2 18.11 -13.17 -8.13
N THR A 3 18.65 -14.22 -7.50
CA THR A 3 17.89 -15.44 -7.20
C THR A 3 16.72 -15.16 -6.25
N GLN A 4 16.89 -14.32 -5.23
CA GLN A 4 15.80 -13.94 -4.32
C GLN A 4 14.70 -13.17 -5.04
N GLY A 5 15.04 -12.20 -5.90
CA GLY A 5 14.06 -11.47 -6.70
C GLY A 5 13.30 -12.39 -7.65
N LEU A 6 13.99 -13.29 -8.35
CA LEU A 6 13.35 -14.26 -9.24
C LEU A 6 12.40 -15.20 -8.46
N THR A 7 12.85 -15.70 -7.31
CA THR A 7 12.04 -16.56 -6.44
C THR A 7 10.78 -15.84 -5.96
N LEU A 8 10.89 -14.59 -5.49
CA LEU A 8 9.75 -13.78 -5.08
C LEU A 8 8.76 -13.56 -6.23
N PHE A 9 9.28 -13.20 -7.41
CA PHE A 9 8.46 -12.98 -8.58
C PHE A 9 7.71 -14.23 -9.00
N ILE A 10 8.37 -15.39 -9.04
CA ILE A 10 7.72 -16.65 -9.40
C ILE A 10 6.68 -17.05 -8.35
N MET A 11 7.04 -17.00 -7.06
CA MET A 11 6.20 -17.47 -5.97
C MET A 11 4.96 -16.60 -5.72
N LEU A 12 5.09 -15.28 -5.77
CA LEU A 12 3.98 -14.36 -5.50
C LEU A 12 3.36 -13.83 -6.79
N GLY A 13 4.16 -13.17 -7.64
CA GLY A 13 3.67 -12.55 -8.87
C GLY A 13 3.17 -13.58 -9.89
N GLY A 14 3.97 -14.62 -10.14
CA GLY A 14 3.64 -15.73 -11.03
C GLY A 14 2.42 -16.50 -10.55
N ALA A 15 2.34 -16.82 -9.25
CA ALA A 15 1.17 -17.47 -8.67
C ALA A 15 -0.10 -16.62 -8.78
N ALA A 16 -0.02 -15.32 -8.51
CA ALA A 16 -1.17 -14.42 -8.65
C ALA A 16 -1.65 -14.33 -10.11
N LEU A 17 -0.74 -14.20 -11.07
CA LEU A 17 -1.08 -14.19 -12.50
C LEU A 17 -1.66 -15.52 -12.97
N ALA A 18 -1.09 -16.64 -12.52
CA ALA A 18 -1.58 -17.98 -12.82
C ALA A 18 -3.00 -18.19 -12.29
N LEU A 19 -3.26 -17.79 -11.04
CA LEU A 19 -4.59 -17.87 -10.44
C LEU A 19 -5.63 -17.11 -11.27
N VAL A 20 -5.33 -15.87 -11.66
CA VAL A 20 -6.25 -15.08 -12.48
C VAL A 20 -6.51 -15.75 -13.82
N LYS A 21 -5.46 -16.28 -14.47
CA LYS A 21 -5.61 -17.02 -15.73
C LYS A 21 -6.49 -18.27 -15.57
N LEU A 22 -6.38 -18.99 -14.46
CA LEU A 22 -7.23 -20.16 -14.15
C LEU A 22 -8.70 -19.78 -13.93
N THR A 23 -8.98 -18.55 -13.48
CA THR A 23 -10.37 -18.06 -13.37
C THR A 23 -11.01 -17.65 -14.70
N GLY A 24 -10.26 -17.69 -15.82
CA GLY A 24 -10.73 -17.25 -17.14
C GLY A 24 -10.91 -15.73 -17.28
N ARG A 25 -10.49 -14.94 -16.28
CA ARG A 25 -10.60 -13.48 -16.29
C ARG A 25 -9.39 -12.83 -16.94
N SER A 26 -9.61 -11.69 -17.59
CA SER A 26 -8.54 -10.81 -18.06
C SER A 26 -7.76 -10.23 -16.88
N SER A 27 -6.42 -10.26 -16.92
CA SER A 27 -5.58 -9.65 -15.88
C SER A 27 -5.87 -8.17 -15.70
N ARG A 28 -6.15 -7.45 -16.79
CA ARG A 28 -6.47 -6.03 -16.73
C ARG A 28 -7.77 -5.77 -15.98
N GLU A 29 -8.83 -6.51 -16.29
CA GLU A 29 -10.12 -6.36 -15.61
C GLU A 29 -10.04 -6.80 -14.13
N TYR A 30 -9.20 -7.80 -13.85
CA TYR A 30 -9.04 -8.33 -12.51
C TYR A 30 -8.26 -7.38 -11.59
N PHE A 31 -7.11 -6.86 -12.03
CA PHE A 31 -6.22 -6.04 -11.21
C PHE A 31 -6.41 -4.53 -11.41
N ALA A 32 -7.00 -4.09 -12.52
CA ALA A 32 -7.21 -2.68 -12.80
C ALA A 32 -8.61 -2.40 -13.36
N PRO A 33 -9.68 -2.68 -12.56
CA PRO A 33 -11.06 -2.46 -12.98
C PRO A 33 -11.37 -0.99 -13.34
N ARG A 34 -10.64 -0.01 -12.78
CA ARG A 34 -10.78 1.42 -13.11
C ARG A 34 -9.63 1.89 -14.00
N TRP A 35 -9.64 1.45 -15.26
CA TRP A 35 -8.66 1.88 -16.27
C TRP A 35 -9.30 2.78 -17.35
N PRO A 36 -8.65 3.89 -17.76
CA PRO A 36 -7.39 4.41 -17.26
C PRO A 36 -7.57 5.19 -15.94
N VAL A 37 -6.49 5.29 -15.16
CA VAL A 37 -6.45 6.11 -13.96
C VAL A 37 -5.67 7.41 -14.23
N SER A 38 -6.14 8.53 -13.69
CA SER A 38 -5.50 9.84 -13.85
C SER A 38 -4.08 9.86 -13.28
N TRP A 39 -3.13 10.53 -13.95
CA TRP A 39 -1.73 10.65 -13.52
C TRP A 39 -1.57 11.21 -12.10
N VAL A 40 -2.55 12.01 -11.64
CA VAL A 40 -2.63 12.58 -10.29
C VAL A 40 -2.55 11.51 -9.21
N TRP A 41 -3.09 10.30 -9.47
CA TRP A 41 -3.00 9.19 -8.52
C TRP A 41 -1.55 8.72 -8.30
N PHE A 42 -0.74 8.66 -9.35
CA PHE A 42 0.66 8.24 -9.24
C PHE A 42 1.51 9.30 -8.53
N VAL A 43 1.32 10.57 -8.90
CA VAL A 43 2.03 11.68 -8.24
C VAL A 43 1.60 11.82 -6.79
N GLY A 44 0.30 11.74 -6.51
CA GLY A 44 -0.25 11.77 -5.16
C GLY A 44 0.24 10.60 -4.31
N ALA A 45 0.33 9.39 -4.88
CA ALA A 45 0.82 8.22 -4.16
C ALA A 45 2.34 8.31 -3.87
N ALA A 46 3.14 8.78 -4.82
CA ALA A 46 4.57 9.02 -4.58
C ALA A 46 4.80 10.12 -3.53
N ALA A 47 4.07 11.24 -3.63
CA ALA A 47 4.12 12.32 -2.65
C ALA A 47 3.70 11.85 -1.26
N LEU A 48 2.62 11.07 -1.17
CA LEU A 48 2.14 10.47 0.08
C LEU A 48 3.25 9.66 0.76
N ILE A 49 3.93 8.81 0.00
CA ILE A 49 5.02 7.97 0.50
C ILE A 49 6.17 8.83 1.03
N ILE A 50 6.68 9.76 0.22
CA ILE A 50 7.82 10.62 0.60
C ILE A 50 7.48 11.47 1.82
N LEU A 51 6.30 12.09 1.84
CA LEU A 51 5.87 12.94 2.95
C LEU A 51 5.61 12.15 4.23
N SER A 52 5.30 10.85 4.13
CA SER A 52 5.11 9.97 5.29
C SER A 52 6.39 9.51 5.96
N VAL A 53 7.57 9.74 5.36
CA VAL A 53 8.84 9.18 5.87
C VAL A 53 9.13 9.58 7.33
N PRO A 54 9.06 10.86 7.74
CA PRO A 54 9.29 11.22 9.14
C PRO A 54 8.24 10.63 10.10
N PHE A 55 6.97 10.56 9.67
CA PHE A 55 5.92 9.88 10.43
C PHE A 55 6.24 8.39 10.62
N MET A 56 6.65 7.70 9.56
CA MET A 56 7.04 6.29 9.61
C MET A 56 8.26 6.07 10.49
N ALA A 57 9.24 6.98 10.48
CA ALA A 57 10.39 6.94 11.38
C ALA A 57 9.97 7.01 12.86
N GLY A 58 9.03 7.89 13.21
CA GLY A 58 8.46 7.92 14.57
C GLY A 58 7.74 6.61 14.96
N LEU A 59 7.04 5.96 14.02
CA LEU A 59 6.45 4.64 14.25
C LEU A 59 7.51 3.54 14.42
N ILE A 60 8.61 3.60 13.66
CA ILE A 60 9.73 2.67 13.78
C ILE A 60 10.36 2.81 15.17
N GLU A 61 10.66 4.03 15.61
CA GLU A 61 11.21 4.29 16.94
C GLU A 61 10.28 3.74 18.03
N TRP A 62 8.99 4.11 17.98
CA TRP A 62 8.00 3.64 18.94
C TRP A 62 7.90 2.11 19.00
N ASN A 63 7.88 1.44 17.84
CA ASN A 63 7.80 -0.02 17.77
C ASN A 63 9.09 -0.69 18.25
N ASN A 64 10.27 -0.13 17.97
CA ASN A 64 11.56 -0.68 18.44
C ASN A 64 11.69 -0.61 19.96
N ASN A 65 11.14 0.45 20.56
CA ASN A 65 11.13 0.69 22.01
C ASN A 65 9.99 -0.05 22.74
N ALA A 66 9.18 -0.85 22.05
CA ALA A 66 8.16 -1.68 22.68
C ALA A 66 8.80 -2.91 23.34
N TYR A 67 8.59 -3.08 24.64
CA TYR A 67 9.00 -4.25 25.44
C TYR A 67 7.78 -4.90 26.07
N VAL A 68 7.86 -6.19 26.43
CA VAL A 68 6.82 -6.83 27.23
C VAL A 68 6.71 -6.10 28.57
N PRO A 69 5.53 -5.52 28.90
CA PRO A 69 5.32 -4.82 30.16
C PRO A 69 5.59 -5.74 31.35
N ASP A 70 6.08 -5.18 32.47
CA ASP A 70 6.43 -5.97 33.67
C ASP A 70 5.27 -6.85 34.17
N LEU A 71 4.04 -6.33 34.09
CA LEU A 71 2.82 -7.07 34.44
C LEU A 71 2.62 -8.36 33.63
N LEU A 72 3.13 -8.40 32.40
CA LEU A 72 2.96 -9.52 31.47
C LEU A 72 4.15 -10.49 31.44
N LYS A 73 5.25 -10.18 32.16
CA LYS A 73 6.44 -11.05 32.22
C LYS A 73 6.18 -12.40 32.91
N GLY A 74 5.11 -12.53 33.68
CA GLY A 74 4.67 -13.82 34.24
C GLY A 74 4.22 -14.83 33.17
N PHE A 75 3.88 -14.35 31.97
CA PHE A 75 3.56 -15.20 30.83
C PHE A 75 4.83 -15.49 30.02
N THR A 76 5.51 -16.59 30.34
CA THR A 76 6.82 -16.93 29.74
C THR A 76 6.81 -16.97 28.21
N TRP A 77 5.70 -17.39 27.59
CA TRP A 77 5.55 -17.40 26.13
C TRP A 77 5.67 -16.00 25.50
N LEU A 78 5.27 -14.93 26.20
CA LEU A 78 5.43 -13.55 25.72
C LEU A 78 6.90 -13.12 25.74
N THR A 79 7.62 -13.44 26.82
CA THR A 79 9.04 -13.11 26.95
C THR A 79 9.91 -13.94 26.00
N ASP A 80 9.55 -15.21 25.79
CA ASP A 80 10.20 -16.07 24.81
C ASP A 80 9.98 -15.56 23.38
N PHE A 81 8.76 -15.14 23.08
CA PHE A 81 8.43 -14.49 21.80
C PHE A 81 9.20 -13.20 21.60
N GLU A 82 9.27 -12.31 22.59
CA GLU A 82 10.05 -11.08 22.50
C GLU A 82 11.53 -11.38 22.21
N THR A 83 12.12 -12.30 22.97
CA THR A 83 13.53 -12.70 22.81
C THR A 83 13.78 -13.23 21.41
N TRP A 84 12.93 -14.12 20.92
CA TRP A 84 12.99 -14.66 19.56
C TRP A 84 12.83 -13.55 18.51
N ALA A 85 11.87 -12.65 18.68
CA ALA A 85 11.59 -11.57 17.73
C ALA A 85 12.77 -10.61 17.60
N ARG A 86 13.40 -10.23 18.71
CA ARG A 86 14.60 -9.39 18.71
C ARG A 86 15.80 -10.10 18.07
N ALA A 87 16.00 -11.38 18.36
CA ALA A 87 17.05 -12.17 17.72
C ALA A 87 16.87 -12.27 16.19
N LYS A 88 15.62 -12.43 15.73
CA LYS A 88 15.28 -12.43 14.30
C LYS A 88 15.48 -11.07 13.64
N GLU A 89 15.19 -9.98 14.35
CA GLU A 89 15.47 -8.64 13.86
C GLU A 89 16.97 -8.45 13.59
N GLU A 90 17.84 -8.87 14.51
CA GLU A 90 19.29 -8.74 14.37
C GLU A 90 19.82 -9.56 13.18
N GLU A 91 19.36 -10.81 13.03
CA GLU A 91 19.70 -11.67 11.89
C GLU A 91 19.31 -11.02 10.55
N LEU A 92 18.10 -10.46 10.47
CA LEU A 92 17.57 -9.85 9.25
C LEU A 92 18.20 -8.48 8.95
N LYS A 93 18.62 -7.73 9.97
CA LYS A 93 19.42 -6.50 9.80
C LYS A 93 20.76 -6.80 9.14
N VAL A 94 21.47 -7.84 9.58
CA VAL A 94 22.75 -8.27 8.96
C VAL A 94 22.55 -8.67 7.50
N LEU A 95 21.50 -9.45 7.20
CA LEU A 95 21.18 -9.83 5.83
C LEU A 95 20.83 -8.61 4.97
N THR A 96 20.02 -7.69 5.50
CA THR A 96 19.63 -6.46 4.79
C THR A 96 20.86 -5.64 4.44
N ALA A 97 21.73 -5.34 5.41
CA ALA A 97 22.97 -4.58 5.20
C ALA A 97 23.89 -5.23 4.15
N TYR A 98 23.97 -6.56 4.11
CA TYR A 98 24.72 -7.28 3.09
C TYR A 98 24.12 -7.12 1.68
N LEU A 99 22.79 -7.22 1.57
CA LEU A 99 22.08 -7.09 0.31
C LEU A 99 22.07 -5.64 -0.19
N THR A 100 22.04 -4.65 0.69
CA THR A 100 21.93 -3.22 0.33
C THR A 100 23.26 -2.48 0.29
N ARG A 101 24.38 -3.21 0.18
CA ARG A 101 25.70 -2.61 -0.01
C ARG A 101 25.94 -2.21 -1.47
N PHE A 102 25.80 -0.91 -1.75
CA PHE A 102 25.86 -0.32 -3.07
C PHE A 102 27.18 0.44 -3.30
N ASN A 103 28.23 -0.29 -3.65
CA ASN A 103 29.54 0.28 -3.95
C ASN A 103 29.65 0.94 -5.35
N SER A 104 28.63 0.84 -6.20
CA SER A 104 28.62 1.42 -7.54
C SER A 104 27.20 1.76 -8.03
N PRO A 105 27.03 2.67 -9.01
CA PRO A 105 25.71 2.96 -9.58
C PRO A 105 25.07 1.74 -10.24
N GLN A 106 25.88 0.84 -10.82
CA GLN A 106 25.39 -0.41 -11.41
C GLN A 106 24.80 -1.33 -10.33
N ARG A 107 25.44 -1.42 -9.15
CA ARG A 107 24.88 -2.18 -8.02
C ARG A 107 23.58 -1.56 -7.50
N LEU A 108 23.51 -0.24 -7.42
CA LEU A 108 22.25 0.44 -7.08
C LEU A 108 21.14 0.10 -8.08
N LEU A 109 21.43 0.14 -9.39
CA LEU A 109 20.44 -0.20 -10.42
C LEU A 109 19.91 -1.63 -10.27
N VAL A 110 20.80 -2.59 -10.02
CA VAL A 110 20.40 -3.98 -9.72
C VAL A 110 19.57 -4.03 -8.44
N GLY A 111 19.96 -3.30 -7.39
CA GLY A 111 19.19 -3.16 -6.15
C GLY A 111 17.79 -2.61 -6.37
N LEU A 112 17.63 -1.53 -7.16
CA LEU A 112 16.34 -0.96 -7.52
C LEU A 112 15.44 -1.97 -8.24
N ILE A 113 15.98 -2.75 -9.17
CA ILE A 113 15.20 -3.78 -9.86
C ILE A 113 14.77 -4.87 -8.88
N VAL A 114 15.70 -5.41 -8.09
CA VAL A 114 15.48 -6.62 -7.28
C VAL A 114 14.75 -6.35 -5.97
N ILE A 115 14.98 -5.20 -5.34
CA ILE A 115 14.46 -4.84 -4.01
C ILE A 115 13.32 -3.80 -4.10
N ALA A 116 13.26 -2.98 -5.14
CA ALA A 116 12.15 -2.03 -5.31
C ALA A 116 11.12 -2.52 -6.33
N VAL A 117 11.49 -2.75 -7.59
CA VAL A 117 10.53 -3.07 -8.67
C VAL A 117 9.90 -4.44 -8.46
N VAL A 118 10.72 -5.48 -8.27
CA VAL A 118 10.24 -6.85 -8.19
C VAL A 118 9.27 -7.06 -7.01
N PRO A 119 9.56 -6.60 -5.78
CA PRO A 119 8.59 -6.64 -4.67
C PRO A 119 7.35 -5.80 -4.95
N ALA A 120 7.52 -4.56 -5.42
CA ALA A 120 6.39 -3.68 -5.72
C ALA A 120 5.42 -4.29 -6.75
N VAL A 121 5.91 -5.09 -7.71
CA VAL A 121 5.02 -5.79 -8.64
C VAL A 121 4.47 -7.08 -8.01
N SER A 122 5.34 -7.94 -7.50
CA SER A 122 4.99 -9.30 -7.10
C SER A 122 4.09 -9.33 -5.86
N GLU A 123 4.45 -8.53 -4.87
CA GLU A 123 3.72 -8.45 -3.62
C GLU A 123 2.39 -7.75 -3.82
N GLU A 124 2.30 -6.68 -4.62
CA GLU A 124 1.01 -6.03 -4.87
C GLU A 124 0.04 -6.93 -5.65
N LEU A 125 0.52 -7.64 -6.67
CA LEU A 125 -0.31 -8.62 -7.40
C LEU A 125 -0.92 -9.65 -6.45
N PHE A 126 -0.13 -10.16 -5.51
CA PHE A 126 -0.59 -11.14 -4.53
C PHE A 126 -1.46 -10.50 -3.45
N PHE A 127 -0.93 -9.53 -2.71
CA PHE A 127 -1.59 -8.97 -1.53
C PHE A 127 -2.83 -8.16 -1.88
N ARG A 128 -2.81 -7.33 -2.92
CA ARG A 128 -3.93 -6.42 -3.24
C ARG A 128 -4.84 -7.06 -4.27
N GLY A 129 -4.22 -7.66 -5.29
CA GLY A 129 -4.94 -8.34 -6.35
C GLY A 129 -5.68 -9.60 -5.89
N VAL A 130 -5.02 -10.45 -5.08
CA VAL A 130 -5.58 -11.74 -4.66
C VAL A 130 -6.05 -11.71 -3.21
N LEU A 131 -5.16 -11.53 -2.23
CA LEU A 131 -5.46 -11.73 -0.82
C LEU A 131 -6.51 -10.74 -0.29
N GLN A 132 -6.24 -9.43 -0.39
CA GLN A 132 -7.17 -8.37 0.03
C GLN A 132 -8.52 -8.54 -0.66
N ARG A 133 -8.53 -8.73 -1.98
CA ARG A 133 -9.76 -8.93 -2.74
C ARG A 133 -10.61 -10.07 -2.18
N ASN A 134 -10.02 -11.25 -1.97
CA ASN A 134 -10.74 -12.39 -1.40
C ASN A 134 -11.21 -12.11 0.03
N LEU A 135 -10.39 -11.46 0.86
CA LEU A 135 -10.79 -11.09 2.22
C LEU A 135 -11.96 -10.09 2.23
N VAL A 136 -11.97 -9.11 1.33
CA VAL A 136 -13.12 -8.20 1.15
C VAL A 136 -14.38 -8.99 0.77
N GLU A 137 -14.25 -9.96 -0.13
CA GLU A 137 -15.37 -10.82 -0.55
C GLU A 137 -15.86 -11.77 0.56
N TRP A 138 -14.97 -12.28 1.41
CA TRP A 138 -15.29 -13.19 2.52
C TRP A 138 -15.92 -12.46 3.70
N PHE A 139 -15.32 -11.35 4.14
CA PHE A 139 -15.80 -10.57 5.28
C PHE A 139 -16.90 -9.57 4.92
N LYS A 140 -17.21 -9.42 3.61
CA LYS A 140 -18.17 -8.43 3.09
C LYS A 140 -17.87 -7.00 3.56
N SER A 141 -16.60 -6.70 3.82
CA SER A 141 -16.14 -5.40 4.32
C SER A 141 -14.79 -5.05 3.72
N ARG A 142 -14.74 -3.88 3.07
CA ARG A 142 -13.51 -3.34 2.49
C ARG A 142 -12.44 -3.11 3.56
N HIS A 143 -12.86 -2.56 4.71
CA HIS A 143 -11.97 -2.24 5.82
C HIS A 143 -11.34 -3.49 6.43
N TRP A 144 -12.13 -4.54 6.70
CA TRP A 144 -11.58 -5.80 7.23
C TRP A 144 -10.65 -6.48 6.24
N GLY A 145 -10.99 -6.47 4.94
CA GLY A 145 -10.10 -7.00 3.92
C GLY A 145 -8.75 -6.29 3.87
N VAL A 146 -8.74 -4.95 3.91
CA VAL A 146 -7.51 -4.14 3.97
C VAL A 146 -6.72 -4.41 5.25
N PHE A 147 -7.39 -4.41 6.41
CA PHE A 147 -6.71 -4.56 7.71
C PHE A 147 -6.06 -5.91 7.85
N ILE A 148 -6.77 -6.99 7.50
CA ILE A 148 -6.23 -8.34 7.60
C ILE A 148 -5.11 -8.55 6.57
N ALA A 149 -5.28 -8.07 5.34
CA ALA A 149 -4.22 -8.16 4.33
C ALA A 149 -2.96 -7.39 4.75
N ALA A 150 -3.10 -6.19 5.33
CA ALA A 150 -1.98 -5.40 5.83
C ALA A 150 -1.28 -6.07 7.02
N ALA A 151 -2.03 -6.70 7.92
CA ALA A 151 -1.47 -7.44 9.05
C ALA A 151 -0.66 -8.65 8.58
N ILE A 152 -1.20 -9.42 7.63
CA ILE A 152 -0.50 -10.57 7.03
C ILE A 152 0.73 -10.08 6.27
N PHE A 153 0.60 -9.02 5.45
CA PHE A 153 1.71 -8.38 4.75
C PHE A 153 2.85 -8.03 5.70
N SER A 154 2.55 -7.40 6.83
CA SER A 154 3.57 -7.06 7.81
C SER A 154 4.16 -8.30 8.51
N ALA A 155 3.33 -9.26 8.90
CA ALA A 155 3.75 -10.46 9.65
C ALA A 155 4.71 -11.36 8.86
N ILE A 156 4.49 -11.54 7.55
CA ILE A 156 5.33 -12.45 6.73
C ILE A 156 6.78 -11.96 6.58
N HIS A 157 7.07 -10.71 6.93
CA HIS A 157 8.43 -10.17 6.93
C HIS A 157 9.26 -10.61 8.15
N MET A 158 8.63 -11.20 9.17
CA MET A 158 9.31 -11.79 10.34
C MET A 158 10.20 -10.83 11.14
N GLN A 159 10.00 -9.52 10.99
CA GLN A 159 10.70 -8.45 11.71
C GLN A 159 9.69 -7.67 12.57
N PHE A 160 9.43 -8.14 13.78
CA PHE A 160 8.32 -7.63 14.59
C PHE A 160 8.57 -6.24 15.18
N LEU A 161 9.83 -5.78 15.25
CA LEU A 161 10.14 -4.41 15.65
C LEU A 161 9.85 -3.38 14.54
N GLY A 162 9.71 -3.84 13.29
CA GLY A 162 9.20 -3.04 12.17
C GLY A 162 7.77 -3.41 11.76
N PHE A 163 7.02 -4.12 12.62
CA PHE A 163 5.69 -4.61 12.26
C PHE A 163 4.69 -3.47 12.05
N VAL A 164 4.60 -2.53 12.98
CA VAL A 164 3.65 -1.42 12.95
C VAL A 164 3.86 -0.52 11.74
N PRO A 165 5.07 -0.01 11.43
CA PRO A 165 5.26 0.84 10.25
C PRO A 165 4.93 0.09 8.95
N ARG A 166 5.28 -1.21 8.83
CA ARG A 166 4.90 -2.01 7.65
C ARG A 166 3.40 -2.29 7.58
N PHE A 167 2.74 -2.46 8.72
CA PHE A 167 1.28 -2.58 8.79
C PHE A 167 0.61 -1.30 8.29
N VAL A 168 1.05 -0.12 8.77
CA VAL A 168 0.52 1.18 8.33
C VAL A 168 0.78 1.41 6.84
N LEU A 169 1.98 1.09 6.34
CA LEU A 169 2.24 1.10 4.90
C LEU A 169 1.29 0.15 4.15
N GLY A 170 1.06 -1.05 4.69
CA GLY A 170 0.12 -2.02 4.16
C GLY A 170 -1.30 -1.47 4.03
N LEU A 171 -1.76 -0.73 5.05
CA LEU A 171 -3.04 -0.01 5.05
C LEU A 171 -3.08 1.06 3.96
N ILE A 172 -2.05 1.90 3.87
CA ILE A 172 -1.96 2.95 2.85
C ILE A 172 -2.07 2.36 1.45
N LEU A 173 -1.28 1.32 1.14
CA LEU A 173 -1.31 0.64 -0.15
C LEU A 173 -2.67 -0.02 -0.43
N GLY A 174 -3.27 -0.66 0.59
CA GLY A 174 -4.58 -1.29 0.47
C GLY A 174 -5.71 -0.28 0.16
N TYR A 175 -5.71 0.88 0.84
CA TYR A 175 -6.68 1.94 0.54
C TYR A 175 -6.42 2.64 -0.79
N LEU A 176 -5.16 2.86 -1.17
CA LEU A 176 -4.82 3.36 -2.51
C LEU A 176 -5.40 2.43 -3.60
N TYR A 177 -5.37 1.12 -3.39
CA TYR A 177 -6.01 0.17 -4.31
C TYR A 177 -7.54 0.29 -4.31
N GLU A 178 -8.19 0.33 -3.14
CA GLU A 178 -9.65 0.46 -3.03
C GLU A 178 -10.17 1.77 -3.66
N TRP A 179 -9.43 2.85 -3.48
CA TRP A 179 -9.81 4.18 -3.95
C TRP A 179 -9.55 4.38 -5.44
N SER A 180 -8.38 3.96 -5.93
CA SER A 180 -8.01 4.10 -7.34
C SER A 180 -8.66 3.04 -8.22
N GLY A 181 -8.94 1.84 -7.68
CA GLY A 181 -9.37 0.67 -8.44
C GLY A 181 -8.34 0.22 -9.49
N ASN A 182 -7.06 0.51 -9.28
CA ASN A 182 -6.00 0.23 -10.24
C ASN A 182 -4.72 -0.21 -9.54
N ILE A 183 -4.28 -1.45 -9.78
CA ILE A 183 -3.10 -2.02 -9.12
C ILE A 183 -1.80 -1.24 -9.37
N LEU A 184 -1.71 -0.49 -10.48
CA LEU A 184 -0.49 0.26 -10.76
C LEU A 184 -0.26 1.40 -9.76
N VAL A 185 -1.32 1.91 -9.11
CA VAL A 185 -1.21 2.98 -8.11
C VAL A 185 -0.49 2.50 -6.84
N PRO A 186 -0.94 1.43 -6.14
CA PRO A 186 -0.17 0.88 -5.01
C PRO A 186 1.19 0.32 -5.46
N MET A 187 1.34 -0.24 -6.67
CA MET A 187 2.67 -0.63 -7.19
C MET A 187 3.63 0.56 -7.27
N ALA A 188 3.17 1.70 -7.77
CA ALA A 188 3.99 2.91 -7.85
C ALA A 188 4.35 3.45 -6.46
N ALA A 189 3.40 3.42 -5.52
CA ALA A 189 3.65 3.81 -4.13
C ALA A 189 4.68 2.90 -3.44
N HIS A 190 4.50 1.59 -3.54
CA HIS A 190 5.41 0.60 -2.97
C HIS A 190 6.80 0.69 -3.61
N PHE A 191 6.87 0.83 -4.94
CA PHE A 191 8.14 1.10 -5.62
C PHE A 191 8.79 2.38 -5.09
N THR A 192 8.02 3.46 -4.91
CA THR A 192 8.54 4.73 -4.39
C THR A 192 9.11 4.55 -2.99
N GLN A 193 8.43 3.80 -2.12
CA GLN A 193 8.91 3.53 -0.75
C GLN A 193 10.28 2.85 -0.79
N ASN A 194 10.38 1.73 -1.50
CA ASN A 194 11.60 0.94 -1.54
C ASN A 194 12.71 1.69 -2.26
N ALA A 195 12.42 2.29 -3.42
CA ALA A 195 13.41 3.04 -4.19
C ALA A 195 13.95 4.24 -3.42
N PHE A 196 13.08 4.99 -2.72
CA PHE A 196 13.50 6.13 -1.91
C PHE A 196 14.47 5.71 -0.79
N GLN A 197 14.17 4.62 -0.07
CA GLN A 197 15.06 4.08 0.96
C GLN A 197 16.42 3.63 0.37
N LEU A 198 16.42 2.90 -0.75
CA LEU A 198 17.67 2.45 -1.38
C LEU A 198 18.52 3.63 -1.89
N VAL A 199 17.88 4.68 -2.41
CA VAL A 199 18.57 5.89 -2.86
C VAL A 199 19.17 6.63 -1.67
N LEU A 200 18.43 6.84 -0.58
CA LEU A 200 18.96 7.46 0.63
C LEU A 200 20.16 6.70 1.19
N LEU A 201 20.06 5.37 1.25
CA LEU A 201 21.15 4.51 1.70
C LEU A 201 22.36 4.58 0.76
N TYR A 202 22.17 4.60 -0.55
CA TYR A 202 23.26 4.80 -1.50
C TYR A 202 23.95 6.15 -1.33
N LEU A 203 23.18 7.23 -1.15
CA LEU A 203 23.73 8.57 -0.93
C LEU A 203 24.55 8.63 0.36
N GLN A 204 24.08 7.95 1.42
CA GLN A 204 24.80 7.81 2.69
C GLN A 204 26.10 7.02 2.54
N GLN A 205 26.07 5.88 1.84
CA GLN A 205 27.27 5.07 1.58
C GLN A 205 28.30 5.77 0.67
N ARG A 206 27.88 6.78 -0.09
CA ARG A 206 28.75 7.66 -0.88
C ARG A 206 29.28 8.86 -0.12
N GLU A 207 28.88 9.02 1.14
CA GLU A 207 29.20 10.18 1.97
C GLU A 207 28.73 11.50 1.32
N TRP A 208 27.67 11.44 0.52
CA TRP A 208 27.04 12.63 -0.10
C TRP A 208 26.00 13.27 0.82
N THR A 209 25.71 12.61 1.94
CA THR A 209 24.90 13.13 3.04
C THR A 209 25.81 13.67 4.14
N GLY A 210 25.25 14.43 5.09
CA GLY A 210 26.00 14.83 6.29
C GLY A 210 26.54 13.60 7.04
N PRO A 211 27.68 13.72 7.76
CA PRO A 211 28.33 12.60 8.43
C PRO A 211 27.46 11.94 9.52
N GLU A 212 26.49 12.67 10.06
CA GLU A 212 25.56 12.19 11.08
C GLU A 212 24.29 11.57 10.48
N PHE A 213 24.09 11.64 9.17
CA PHE A 213 22.90 11.10 8.53
C PHE A 213 22.99 9.58 8.40
N ASN A 214 22.10 8.87 9.09
CA ASN A 214 21.92 7.44 8.95
C ASN A 214 20.44 7.12 8.64
N PRO A 215 20.11 6.71 7.39
CA PRO A 215 18.73 6.40 7.01
C PRO A 215 18.17 5.14 7.68
N ASP A 216 19.05 4.28 8.21
CA ASP A 216 18.66 3.06 8.95
C ASP A 216 18.65 3.29 10.47
N SER A 217 18.87 4.54 10.94
CA SER A 217 18.78 4.86 12.36
C SER A 217 17.35 4.67 12.88
N THR A 218 17.26 4.18 14.11
CA THR A 218 16.00 4.11 14.88
C THR A 218 15.91 5.26 15.87
N ASP A 219 16.72 6.30 15.69
CA ASP A 219 16.82 7.43 16.60
C ASP A 219 15.60 8.35 16.47
N SER A 220 15.29 9.03 17.56
CA SER A 220 14.16 9.95 17.59
C SER A 220 14.36 11.13 16.64
N LEU A 221 13.45 11.29 15.68
CA LEU A 221 13.33 12.53 14.94
C LEU A 221 12.68 13.59 15.84
N PRO A 222 13.01 14.88 15.66
CA PRO A 222 12.33 15.95 16.36
C PRO A 222 10.80 15.84 16.20
N TRP A 223 10.08 15.83 17.32
CA TRP A 223 8.63 15.56 17.35
C TRP A 223 7.81 16.47 16.42
N TYR A 224 8.26 17.71 16.22
CA TYR A 224 7.59 18.65 15.32
C TYR A 224 7.67 18.24 13.84
N LEU A 225 8.76 17.56 13.41
CA LEU A 225 8.87 17.02 12.05
C LEU A 225 7.94 15.82 11.86
N VAL A 226 7.80 14.98 12.88
CA VAL A 226 6.86 13.85 12.87
C VAL A 226 5.43 14.37 12.75
N LEU A 227 5.03 15.37 13.56
CA LEU A 227 3.69 15.96 13.48
C LEU A 227 3.41 16.66 12.15
N LEU A 228 4.40 17.39 11.61
CA LEU A 228 4.27 18.03 10.31
C LEU A 228 4.07 17.00 9.20
N SER A 229 4.84 15.89 9.24
CA SER A 229 4.69 14.76 8.34
C SER A 229 3.31 14.09 8.47
N VAL A 230 2.81 13.87 9.69
CA VAL A 230 1.45 13.34 9.94
C VAL A 230 0.40 14.24 9.29
N PHE A 231 0.49 15.56 9.47
CA PHE A 231 -0.43 16.51 8.88
C PHE A 231 -0.45 16.43 7.36
N PHE A 232 0.72 16.48 6.70
CA PHE A 232 0.79 16.41 5.24
C PHE A 232 0.41 15.04 4.69
N THR A 233 0.77 13.95 5.37
CA THR A 233 0.33 12.59 5.03
C THR A 233 -1.19 12.50 5.06
N GLY A 234 -1.83 13.01 6.13
CA GLY A 234 -3.28 13.06 6.26
C GLY A 234 -3.94 13.93 5.20
N ALA A 235 -3.36 15.09 4.87
CA ALA A 235 -3.87 15.99 3.83
C ALA A 235 -3.85 15.32 2.44
N VAL A 236 -2.76 14.63 2.08
CA VAL A 236 -2.67 13.92 0.80
C VAL A 236 -3.61 12.71 0.77
N LEU A 237 -3.72 11.95 1.86
CA LEU A 237 -4.70 10.86 1.98
C LEU A 237 -6.12 11.37 1.79
N TYR A 238 -6.49 12.46 2.46
CA TYR A 238 -7.80 13.08 2.34
C TYR A 238 -8.07 13.57 0.91
N PHE A 239 -7.08 14.22 0.28
CA PHE A 239 -7.19 14.66 -1.11
C PHE A 239 -7.44 13.49 -2.07
N LEU A 240 -6.71 12.37 -1.93
CA LEU A 240 -6.90 11.17 -2.74
C LEU A 240 -8.25 10.51 -2.45
N TYR A 241 -8.66 10.44 -1.19
CA TYR A 241 -9.96 9.93 -0.79
C TYR A 241 -11.11 10.73 -1.42
N GLN A 242 -11.06 12.07 -1.37
CA GLN A 242 -12.05 12.94 -2.00
C GLN A 242 -12.16 12.68 -3.51
N ARG A 243 -11.02 12.43 -4.17
CA ARG A 243 -10.99 12.08 -5.61
C ARG A 243 -11.55 10.68 -5.91
N SER A 244 -11.62 9.81 -4.91
CA SER A 244 -12.20 8.47 -5.04
C SER A 244 -13.72 8.45 -4.96
N LEU A 245 -14.30 9.50 -4.39
CA LEU A 245 -15.74 9.64 -4.27
C LEU A 245 -16.35 9.81 -5.67
N PRO A 246 -17.52 9.21 -5.94
CA PRO A 246 -18.23 9.46 -7.19
C PRO A 246 -18.48 10.96 -7.32
N ALA A 247 -18.21 11.52 -8.50
CA ALA A 247 -18.60 12.89 -8.80
C ALA A 247 -20.11 13.03 -8.56
N ALA A 248 -20.54 14.16 -7.99
CA ALA A 248 -21.97 14.45 -7.89
C ALA A 248 -22.61 14.26 -9.27
N PRO A 249 -23.80 13.64 -9.36
CA PRO A 249 -24.44 13.41 -10.65
C PRO A 249 -24.56 14.74 -11.39
N VAL A 250 -23.88 14.83 -12.52
CA VAL A 250 -24.06 15.91 -13.48
C VAL A 250 -25.54 15.89 -13.90
N GLU A 251 -26.17 17.06 -13.99
CA GLU A 251 -27.61 17.22 -14.28
C GLU A 251 -28.18 16.08 -15.13
N MET A 252 -29.16 15.35 -14.58
CA MET A 252 -29.85 14.33 -15.35
C MET A 252 -30.81 15.02 -16.31
N HIS A 253 -30.39 15.12 -17.57
CA HIS A 253 -31.28 15.45 -18.67
C HIS A 253 -32.19 14.25 -18.91
N THR A 254 -33.45 14.37 -18.52
CA THR A 254 -34.46 13.36 -18.84
C THR A 254 -35.05 13.70 -20.21
N LEU A 255 -34.98 12.74 -21.13
CA LEU A 255 -35.63 12.83 -22.43
C LEU A 255 -37.09 12.43 -22.25
N SER A 256 -37.99 13.40 -22.38
CA SER A 256 -39.44 13.17 -22.38
C SER A 256 -40.03 13.40 -23.78
N ALA A 257 -41.25 12.92 -24.01
CA ALA A 257 -41.98 13.19 -25.24
C ALA A 257 -42.21 14.70 -25.50
N GLY A 258 -42.03 15.57 -24.49
CA GLY A 258 -42.13 17.02 -24.58
C GLY A 258 -40.80 17.76 -24.73
N GLY A 259 -39.66 17.06 -24.84
CA GLY A 259 -38.32 17.66 -24.97
C GLY A 259 -37.36 17.29 -23.83
N VAL A 260 -36.18 17.93 -23.83
CA VAL A 260 -35.13 17.75 -22.81
C VAL A 260 -35.50 18.57 -21.58
N ALA A 261 -35.83 17.91 -20.47
CA ALA A 261 -36.07 18.56 -19.19
C ALA A 261 -34.83 18.39 -18.28
N VAL A 262 -34.36 19.49 -17.69
CA VAL A 262 -33.34 19.47 -16.65
C VAL A 262 -34.03 19.19 -15.32
N VAL A 263 -33.73 18.07 -14.69
CA VAL A 263 -34.28 17.71 -13.38
C VAL A 263 -33.17 17.85 -12.34
N THR A 264 -33.38 18.73 -11.37
CA THR A 264 -32.50 18.89 -10.21
C THR A 264 -32.68 17.70 -9.24
N PRO A 265 -31.63 17.24 -8.54
CA PRO A 265 -31.69 16.04 -7.70
C PRO A 265 -32.78 16.05 -6.62
N GLU A 266 -33.19 17.23 -6.13
CA GLU A 266 -34.25 17.37 -5.10
C GLU A 266 -35.65 17.02 -5.59
N THR A 267 -35.88 16.97 -6.90
CA THR A 267 -37.20 16.67 -7.51
C THR A 267 -37.24 15.32 -8.22
N ALA A 268 -36.17 14.51 -8.10
CA ALA A 268 -36.12 13.19 -8.71
C ALA A 268 -37.21 12.28 -8.13
N PRO A 269 -38.13 11.73 -8.94
CA PRO A 269 -39.12 10.77 -8.46
C PRO A 269 -38.42 9.53 -7.92
N THR A 270 -38.94 8.97 -6.83
CA THR A 270 -38.41 7.80 -6.10
C THR A 270 -38.29 6.54 -6.96
N GLU A 271 -38.94 6.50 -8.12
CA GLU A 271 -38.85 5.39 -9.08
C GLU A 271 -37.81 5.68 -10.17
N THR A 272 -36.57 5.27 -9.95
CA THR A 272 -35.57 5.21 -11.01
C THR A 272 -35.75 3.93 -11.84
N ARG A 273 -36.07 4.06 -13.13
CA ARG A 273 -35.93 2.96 -14.10
C ARG A 273 -34.52 2.98 -14.69
N THR A 274 -33.81 1.87 -14.58
CA THR A 274 -32.52 1.68 -15.27
C THR A 274 -32.78 1.18 -16.69
N LEU A 275 -32.16 1.85 -17.67
CA LEU A 275 -32.18 1.46 -19.08
C LEU A 275 -30.97 0.56 -19.35
N GLY A 276 -31.22 -0.74 -19.54
CA GLY A 276 -30.22 -1.68 -20.05
C GLY A 276 -30.20 -1.70 -21.58
N SER A 277 -29.20 -2.38 -22.16
CA SER A 277 -29.05 -2.55 -23.62
C SER A 277 -30.20 -3.29 -24.32
N LYS A 278 -31.21 -3.75 -23.56
CA LYS A 278 -32.42 -4.43 -24.05
C LYS A 278 -33.73 -3.69 -23.72
N GLY A 279 -33.66 -2.44 -23.26
CA GLY A 279 -34.83 -1.64 -22.85
C GLY A 279 -34.98 -1.49 -21.33
N SER A 280 -35.97 -0.69 -20.91
CA SER A 280 -36.17 -0.30 -19.51
C SER A 280 -36.68 -1.48 -18.67
N ALA A 281 -35.96 -1.84 -17.62
CA ALA A 281 -36.45 -2.78 -16.61
C ALA A 281 -37.09 -1.98 -15.46
N THR A 282 -38.29 -2.41 -15.05
CA THR A 282 -38.92 -1.97 -13.81
C THR A 282 -38.47 -2.91 -12.69
N ASP A 283 -37.61 -2.44 -11.79
CA ASP A 283 -37.44 -3.11 -10.50
C ASP A 283 -38.73 -2.86 -9.71
N ARG A 284 -39.47 -3.94 -9.42
CA ARG A 284 -40.55 -3.94 -8.42
C ARG A 284 -39.97 -4.59 -7.16
N ASN A 285 -39.84 -3.74 -6.12
CA ASN A 285 -39.60 -4.01 -4.68
C ASN A 285 -38.87 -5.29 -4.27
#